data_AF-A0A925CMZ2-F1
#
_entry.id   AF-A0A925CMZ2-F1
#
_cell.length_a   1.000
_cell.length_b   1.000
_cell.length_c   1.000
_cell.angle_alpha   90.00
_cell.angle_beta   90.00
_cell.angle_gamma   90.00
#
_symmetry.space_group_name_H-M   'P 1'
#
loop_
_entity.id
_entity.type
_entity.pdbx_description
1 polymer ?
#
loop_
_entity_poly.entity_id
_entity_poly.type
_entity_poly.pdbx_seq_one_letter_code
_entity_poly.pdbx_strand_id
1 'polypeptide(L)'
;MSITMSPPSTKTTKALSDERREWVRIDDRVLLEYRLLSDPVEGPIPGALPISQEAIAAAVAKPTSDLLLRSGEQLAQSPLLPWIMKVDWLLEVIVKQLARMQPEGIAIAAIVDVTLSGGGLGFLSPRTFAEGDLLRIKMILPPFTPIQTTARVIRSSLAKDGVQYDIASEYTEISPDDQEHLIRHIIHTQAERLRGRRSQSGER
;
A
#
# COMPACT_ATOMS: atom_id res chain seq x y z
N MET A 1 -55.91 10.60 -17.03
CA MET A 1 -54.87 9.60 -17.35
C MET A 1 -53.70 9.85 -16.41
N SER A 2 -53.55 9.06 -15.35
CA SER A 2 -52.49 9.23 -14.36
C SER A 2 -51.53 8.06 -14.50
N ILE A 3 -50.30 8.33 -14.96
CA ILE A 3 -49.25 7.33 -15.10
C ILE A 3 -48.45 7.34 -13.79
N THR A 4 -48.68 6.33 -12.97
CA THR A 4 -47.84 5.99 -11.82
C THR A 4 -46.50 5.45 -12.32
N MET A 5 -45.41 6.20 -12.10
CA MET A 5 -44.04 5.70 -12.25
C MET A 5 -43.70 4.78 -11.07
N SER A 6 -43.41 3.52 -11.38
CA SER A 6 -42.86 2.55 -10.43
C SER A 6 -41.40 2.90 -10.06
N PRO A 7 -40.94 2.64 -8.82
CA PRO A 7 -39.57 2.92 -8.40
C PRO A 7 -38.56 1.93 -9.00
N PRO A 8 -37.27 2.30 -9.14
CA PRO A 8 -36.25 1.44 -9.73
C PRO A 8 -35.92 0.24 -8.83
N SER A 9 -35.66 -0.88 -9.49
CA SER A 9 -35.62 -2.24 -8.97
C SER A 9 -34.46 -2.53 -8.02
N THR A 10 -34.77 -3.02 -6.82
CA THR A 10 -33.87 -3.49 -5.75
C THR A 10 -32.99 -4.69 -6.13
N LYS A 11 -33.19 -5.29 -7.31
CA LYS A 11 -32.48 -6.51 -7.75
C LYS A 11 -31.04 -6.25 -8.20
N THR A 12 -30.75 -5.08 -8.79
CA THR A 12 -29.41 -4.76 -9.32
C THR A 12 -28.38 -4.56 -8.20
N THR A 13 -28.78 -3.97 -7.08
CA THR A 13 -27.90 -3.73 -5.92
C THR A 13 -27.47 -5.04 -5.24
N LYS A 14 -28.32 -6.07 -5.27
CA LYS A 14 -28.02 -7.36 -4.64
C LYS A 14 -27.03 -8.20 -5.45
N ALA A 15 -27.13 -8.17 -6.78
CA ALA A 15 -26.19 -8.89 -7.67
C ALA A 15 -24.76 -8.33 -7.58
N LEU A 16 -24.60 -7.00 -7.60
CA LEU A 16 -23.31 -6.35 -7.37
C LEU A 16 -22.74 -6.65 -5.97
N SER A 17 -23.59 -6.84 -4.97
CA SER A 17 -23.15 -7.22 -3.62
C SER A 17 -22.70 -8.68 -3.49
N ASP A 18 -23.20 -9.56 -4.35
CA ASP A 18 -22.80 -10.98 -4.40
C ASP A 18 -21.48 -11.18 -5.16
N GLU A 19 -21.27 -10.49 -6.29
CA GLU A 19 -19.96 -10.50 -6.98
C GLU A 19 -18.83 -9.93 -6.10
N ARG A 20 -19.14 -8.91 -5.28
CA ARG A 20 -18.21 -8.35 -4.28
C ARG A 20 -17.86 -9.34 -3.15
N ARG A 21 -18.65 -10.40 -2.95
CA ARG A 21 -18.40 -11.44 -1.94
C ARG A 21 -17.47 -12.56 -2.41
N GLU A 22 -17.06 -12.55 -3.67
CA GLU A 22 -16.13 -13.55 -4.24
C GLU A 22 -14.68 -13.07 -4.34
N TRP A 23 -14.36 -11.87 -3.85
CA TRP A 23 -12.98 -11.41 -3.88
C TRP A 23 -12.13 -12.09 -2.81
N VAL A 24 -11.10 -12.77 -3.28
CA VAL A 24 -10.04 -13.32 -2.45
C VAL A 24 -9.33 -12.17 -1.72
N ARG A 25 -9.15 -12.34 -0.41
CA ARG A 25 -8.43 -11.39 0.44
C ARG A 25 -7.07 -11.94 0.81
N ILE A 26 -6.05 -11.10 0.75
CA ILE A 26 -4.72 -11.38 1.31
C ILE A 26 -4.39 -10.32 2.35
N ASP A 27 -3.72 -10.71 3.42
CA ASP A 27 -2.91 -9.76 4.18
C ASP A 27 -1.60 -9.56 3.43
N ASP A 28 -1.01 -8.38 3.41
CA ASP A 28 0.29 -8.12 2.77
C ASP A 28 0.94 -6.89 3.39
N ARG A 29 2.19 -6.62 3.04
CA ARG A 29 2.92 -5.45 3.50
C ARG A 29 3.39 -4.63 2.31
N VAL A 30 2.78 -3.46 2.12
CA VAL A 30 2.97 -2.61 0.94
C VAL A 30 3.45 -1.23 1.32
N LEU A 31 4.08 -0.54 0.38
CA LEU A 31 4.31 0.89 0.53
C LEU A 31 2.98 1.61 0.27
N LEU A 32 2.45 2.34 1.25
CA LEU A 32 1.13 2.97 1.20
C LEU A 32 1.22 4.47 1.52
N GLU A 33 0.59 5.26 0.67
CA GLU A 33 0.26 6.67 0.87
C GLU A 33 -1.25 6.83 0.70
N TYR A 34 -1.90 7.54 1.62
CA TYR A 34 -3.30 7.90 1.47
C TYR A 34 -3.53 9.37 1.82
N ARG A 35 -4.53 9.99 1.18
CA ARG A 35 -4.98 11.35 1.49
C ARG A 35 -6.50 11.44 1.33
N LEU A 36 -7.18 12.13 2.26
CA LEU A 36 -8.60 12.40 2.12
C LEU A 36 -8.78 13.43 0.99
N LEU A 37 -9.72 13.20 0.07
CA LEU A 37 -9.89 14.08 -1.11
C LEU A 37 -10.27 15.52 -0.74
N SER A 38 -10.87 15.74 0.42
CA SER A 38 -11.18 17.07 0.96
C SER A 38 -9.99 17.75 1.64
N ASP A 39 -8.89 17.03 1.90
CA ASP A 39 -7.66 17.64 2.41
C ASP A 39 -7.01 18.50 1.31
N PRO A 40 -6.38 19.64 1.66
CA PRO A 40 -5.64 20.45 0.70
C PRO A 40 -4.54 19.63 -0.02
N VAL A 41 -4.39 19.86 -1.32
CA VAL A 41 -3.43 19.13 -2.18
C VAL A 41 -1.98 19.45 -1.80
N GLU A 42 -1.73 20.64 -1.28
CA GLU A 42 -0.42 21.11 -0.82
C GLU A 42 -0.46 21.21 0.71
N GLY A 43 -0.10 20.12 1.37
CA GLY A 43 -0.05 20.02 2.82
C GLY A 43 0.62 18.73 3.28
N PRO A 44 1.10 18.68 4.54
CA PRO A 44 1.64 17.46 5.14
C PRO A 44 0.62 16.32 5.00
N ILE A 45 1.07 15.12 4.66
CA ILE A 45 0.16 13.96 4.57
C ILE A 45 -0.35 13.65 5.98
N PRO A 46 -1.66 13.75 6.24
CA PRO A 46 -2.16 13.56 7.60
C PRO A 46 -1.95 12.12 8.06
N GLY A 47 -1.27 11.94 9.19
CA GLY A 47 -0.89 10.62 9.70
C GLY A 47 0.46 10.10 9.23
N ALA A 48 1.18 10.83 8.35
CA ALA A 48 2.57 10.57 8.10
C ALA A 48 3.39 10.98 9.34
N LEU A 49 4.17 10.06 9.88
CA LEU A 49 5.21 10.42 10.84
C LEU A 49 6.25 11.26 10.08
N PRO A 50 6.64 12.45 10.57
CA PRO A 50 7.74 13.18 9.99
C PRO A 50 8.98 12.30 10.11
N ILE A 51 9.46 11.76 8.99
CA ILE A 51 10.72 11.04 8.98
C ILE A 51 11.80 12.10 9.17
N SER A 52 12.37 12.16 10.37
CA SER A 52 13.43 13.11 10.67
C SER A 52 14.62 12.86 9.76
N GLN A 53 15.45 13.89 9.55
CA GLN A 53 16.66 13.78 8.74
C GLN A 53 17.58 12.63 9.23
N GLU A 54 17.55 12.34 10.53
CA GLU A 54 18.27 11.23 11.17
C GLU A 54 17.68 9.86 10.83
N ALA A 55 16.35 9.73 10.79
CA ALA A 55 15.69 8.48 10.39
C ALA A 55 15.91 8.17 8.91
N ILE A 56 15.93 9.21 8.06
CA ILE A 56 16.33 9.10 6.65
C ILE A 56 17.79 8.65 6.54
N ALA A 57 18.70 9.31 7.26
CA ALA A 57 20.12 8.94 7.24
C ALA A 57 20.36 7.50 7.71
N ALA A 58 19.64 7.05 8.74
CA ALA A 58 19.72 5.69 9.25
C ALA A 58 19.15 4.64 8.29
N ALA A 59 18.08 4.96 7.54
CA ALA A 59 17.48 4.08 6.54
C ALA A 59 18.31 3.99 5.26
N VAL A 60 19.02 5.06 4.89
CA VAL A 60 19.88 5.10 3.69
C VAL A 60 21.23 4.43 3.95
N ALA A 61 21.82 4.57 5.15
CA ALA A 61 23.16 4.04 5.43
C ALA A 61 23.21 2.51 5.66
N LYS A 62 22.09 1.87 5.98
CA LYS A 62 22.04 0.45 6.40
C LYS A 62 21.95 -0.59 5.26
N PRO A 63 21.15 -0.41 4.20
CA PRO A 63 20.85 -1.50 3.26
C PRO A 63 22.07 -2.01 2.49
N THR A 64 22.95 -1.11 2.05
CA THR A 64 24.07 -1.46 1.16
C THR A 64 25.23 -2.11 1.92
N SER A 65 25.52 -1.65 3.14
CA SER A 65 26.53 -2.30 3.99
C SER A 65 26.08 -3.70 4.43
N ASP A 66 24.79 -3.87 4.79
CA ASP A 66 24.27 -5.18 5.19
C ASP A 66 24.19 -6.17 4.01
N LEU A 67 23.87 -5.70 2.79
CA LEU A 67 23.89 -6.54 1.59
C LEU A 67 25.31 -7.03 1.27
N LEU A 68 26.32 -6.16 1.36
CA LEU A 68 27.71 -6.53 1.14
C LEU A 68 28.21 -7.54 2.18
N LEU A 69 27.83 -7.36 3.45
CA LEU A 69 28.17 -8.29 4.53
C LEU A 69 27.50 -9.67 4.35
N ARG A 70 26.26 -9.72 3.87
CA ARG A 70 25.50 -10.98 3.68
C ARG A 70 25.85 -11.72 2.39
N SER A 71 26.27 -11.00 1.35
CA SER A 71 26.51 -11.57 0.01
C SER A 71 27.93 -12.12 -0.17
N GLY A 72 28.84 -11.87 0.79
CA GLY A 72 30.19 -12.44 0.82
C GLY A 72 31.07 -12.05 -0.37
N GLU A 73 32.13 -12.84 -0.61
CA GLU A 73 33.15 -12.61 -1.65
C GLU A 73 32.59 -12.54 -3.09
N GLN A 74 31.44 -13.19 -3.36
CA GLN A 74 30.86 -13.24 -4.71
C GLN A 74 30.38 -11.89 -5.23
N LEU A 75 29.75 -11.07 -4.37
CA LEU A 75 29.34 -9.73 -4.76
C LEU A 75 30.53 -8.77 -4.80
N ALA A 76 31.50 -8.96 -3.90
CA ALA A 76 32.73 -8.17 -3.84
C ALA A 76 33.58 -8.27 -5.12
N GLN A 77 33.55 -9.42 -5.79
CA GLN A 77 34.26 -9.65 -7.07
C GLN A 77 33.41 -9.35 -8.31
N SER A 78 32.15 -8.93 -8.14
CA SER A 78 31.26 -8.67 -9.27
C SER A 78 31.67 -7.41 -10.03
N PRO A 79 31.79 -7.44 -11.37
CA PRO A 79 32.04 -6.24 -12.17
C PRO A 79 30.87 -5.24 -12.12
N LEU A 80 29.71 -5.65 -11.61
CA LEU A 80 28.54 -4.78 -11.42
C LEU A 80 28.60 -3.97 -10.12
N LEU A 81 29.48 -4.34 -9.18
CA LEU A 81 29.54 -3.71 -7.87
C LEU A 81 29.77 -2.19 -7.93
N PRO A 82 30.70 -1.64 -8.75
CA PRO A 82 30.87 -0.19 -8.86
C PRO A 82 29.60 0.54 -9.32
N TRP A 83 28.81 -0.10 -10.20
CA TRP A 83 27.56 0.45 -10.69
C TRP A 83 26.45 0.40 -9.64
N ILE A 84 26.36 -0.70 -8.88
CA ILE A 84 25.44 -0.82 -7.74
C ILE A 84 25.75 0.25 -6.69
N MET A 85 27.03 0.43 -6.34
CA MET A 85 27.45 1.48 -5.41
C MET A 85 27.16 2.89 -5.95
N LYS A 86 27.30 3.11 -7.26
CA LYS A 86 26.93 4.40 -7.88
C LYS A 86 25.43 4.67 -7.79
N VAL A 87 24.59 3.65 -7.99
CA VAL A 87 23.13 3.77 -7.83
C VAL A 87 22.79 4.05 -6.36
N ASP A 88 23.37 3.32 -5.42
CA ASP A 88 23.20 3.55 -3.98
C ASP A 88 23.55 4.99 -3.59
N TRP A 89 24.70 5.49 -4.03
CA TRP A 89 25.11 6.87 -3.80
C TRP A 89 24.16 7.89 -4.43
N LEU A 90 23.70 7.66 -5.66
CA LEU A 90 22.73 8.56 -6.31
C LEU A 90 21.40 8.61 -5.54
N LEU A 91 20.92 7.46 -5.07
CA LEU A 91 19.72 7.39 -4.23
C LEU A 91 19.92 8.15 -2.91
N GLU A 92 21.07 7.97 -2.26
CA GLU A 92 21.43 8.72 -1.05
C GLU A 92 21.43 10.24 -1.29
N VAL A 93 22.04 10.70 -2.38
CA VAL A 93 22.07 12.13 -2.75
C VAL A 93 20.66 12.67 -3.02
N ILE A 94 19.84 11.95 -3.78
CA ILE A 94 18.46 12.34 -4.07
C ILE A 94 17.65 12.46 -2.78
N VAL A 95 17.73 11.45 -1.92
CA VAL A 95 16.99 11.41 -0.65
C VAL A 95 17.42 12.56 0.28
N LYS A 96 18.72 12.83 0.41
CA LYS A 96 19.24 13.97 1.19
C LYS A 96 18.79 15.31 0.61
N GLN A 97 18.75 15.44 -0.71
CA GLN A 97 18.33 16.67 -1.37
C GLN A 97 16.82 16.91 -1.19
N LEU A 98 15.99 15.88 -1.33
CA LEU A 98 14.56 15.95 -1.06
C LEU A 98 14.29 16.38 0.40
N ALA A 99 15.05 15.85 1.37
CA ALA A 99 14.91 16.19 2.77
C ALA A 99 15.23 17.68 3.05
N ARG A 100 16.21 18.24 2.35
CA ARG A 100 16.54 19.67 2.43
C ARG A 100 15.47 20.56 1.81
N MET A 101 14.84 20.10 0.73
CA MET A 101 13.78 20.84 0.05
C MET A 101 12.45 20.85 0.81
N GLN A 102 12.21 19.88 1.70
CA GLN A 102 11.00 19.79 2.52
C GLN A 102 11.36 19.65 4.01
N PRO A 103 11.70 20.77 4.70
CA PRO A 103 12.11 20.76 6.11
C PRO A 103 11.01 20.28 7.06
N GLU A 104 9.75 20.46 6.66
CA GLU A 104 8.56 19.97 7.40
C GLU A 104 8.41 18.45 7.36
N GLY A 105 9.34 17.75 6.71
CA GLY A 105 9.37 16.31 6.53
C GLY A 105 8.95 15.89 5.13
N ILE A 106 9.67 14.94 4.55
CA ILE A 106 9.18 14.23 3.37
C ILE A 106 8.11 13.27 3.89
N ALA A 107 6.87 13.46 3.47
CA ALA A 107 5.83 12.46 3.71
C ALA A 107 6.07 11.29 2.74
N ILE A 108 7.01 10.42 3.08
CA ILE A 108 7.30 9.21 2.32
C ILE A 108 6.18 8.22 2.63
N ALA A 109 5.68 7.56 1.59
CA ALA A 109 4.79 6.43 1.73
C ALA A 109 5.38 5.43 2.74
N ALA A 110 4.58 5.00 3.72
CA ALA A 110 5.04 4.13 4.79
C ALA A 110 4.86 2.67 4.39
N ILE A 111 5.72 1.78 4.89
CA ILE A 111 5.47 0.35 4.76
C ILE A 111 4.39 -0.04 5.78
N VAL A 112 3.19 -0.35 5.30
CA VAL A 112 1.99 -0.60 6.11
C VAL A 112 1.50 -2.03 5.87
N ASP A 113 1.07 -2.70 6.95
CA ASP A 113 0.34 -3.96 6.86
C ASP A 113 -1.08 -3.68 6.39
N VAL A 114 -1.48 -4.36 5.32
CA VAL A 114 -2.73 -4.13 4.61
C VAL A 114 -3.48 -5.43 4.38
N THR A 115 -4.80 -5.35 4.26
CA THR A 115 -5.62 -6.42 3.69
C THR A 115 -6.08 -5.99 2.31
N LEU A 116 -5.64 -6.68 1.27
CA LEU A 116 -5.97 -6.40 -0.13
C LEU A 116 -7.02 -7.35 -0.67
N SER A 117 -7.89 -6.84 -1.54
CA SER A 117 -8.83 -7.61 -2.34
C SER A 117 -9.00 -6.98 -3.72
N GLY A 118 -9.69 -7.69 -4.63
CA GLY A 118 -9.95 -7.22 -6.00
C GLY A 118 -10.69 -5.89 -6.10
N GLY A 119 -11.30 -5.39 -5.01
CA GLY A 119 -11.90 -4.05 -5.03
C GLY A 119 -12.02 -3.37 -3.68
N GLY A 120 -11.07 -3.62 -2.80
CA GLY A 120 -10.95 -2.87 -1.56
C GLY A 120 -9.64 -3.11 -0.85
N LEU A 121 -9.33 -2.16 0.04
CA LEU A 121 -8.13 -2.08 0.85
C LEU A 121 -8.52 -1.85 2.31
N GLY A 122 -7.96 -2.66 3.20
CA GLY A 122 -7.98 -2.46 4.64
C GLY A 122 -6.59 -2.09 5.17
N PHE A 123 -6.51 -1.14 6.10
CA PHE A 123 -5.25 -0.71 6.73
C PHE A 123 -5.49 -0.02 8.08
N LEU A 124 -4.43 0.11 8.88
CA LEU A 124 -4.46 0.87 10.13
C LEU A 124 -4.07 2.34 9.89
N SER A 125 -4.81 3.25 10.49
CA SER A 125 -4.61 4.70 10.38
C SER A 125 -4.53 5.36 11.76
N PRO A 126 -3.63 6.32 12.00
CA PRO A 126 -3.62 7.12 13.24
C PRO A 126 -4.79 8.11 13.33
N ARG A 127 -5.53 8.34 12.24
CA ARG A 127 -6.74 9.18 12.22
C ARG A 127 -7.98 8.37 11.82
N THR A 128 -9.14 8.78 12.30
CA THR A 128 -10.44 8.25 11.88
C THR A 128 -10.95 8.95 10.61
N PHE A 129 -11.91 8.30 9.95
CA PHE A 129 -12.60 8.79 8.76
C PHE A 129 -14.09 8.54 8.88
N ALA A 130 -14.92 9.36 8.24
CA ALA A 130 -16.35 9.12 8.14
C ALA A 130 -16.65 8.05 7.06
N GLU A 131 -17.72 7.28 7.24
CA GLU A 131 -18.23 6.44 6.16
C GLU A 131 -18.63 7.32 4.96
N GLY A 132 -18.23 6.90 3.77
CA GLY A 132 -18.42 7.67 2.54
C GLY A 132 -17.26 8.60 2.17
N ASP A 133 -16.32 8.85 3.07
CA ASP A 133 -15.11 9.62 2.78
C ASP A 133 -14.33 8.99 1.62
N LEU A 134 -13.83 9.84 0.71
CA LEU A 134 -13.01 9.39 -0.42
C LEU A 134 -11.54 9.60 -0.10
N LEU A 135 -10.76 8.53 -0.21
CA LEU A 135 -9.32 8.52 -0.04
C LEU A 135 -8.64 8.35 -1.40
N ARG A 136 -7.67 9.21 -1.70
CA ARG A 136 -6.71 9.02 -2.78
C ARG A 136 -5.62 8.12 -2.22
N ILE A 137 -5.48 6.93 -2.82
CA ILE A 137 -4.52 5.92 -2.44
C ILE A 137 -3.43 5.85 -3.51
N LYS A 138 -2.18 5.87 -3.07
CA LYS A 138 -1.05 5.42 -3.88
C LYS A 138 -0.37 4.29 -3.13
N MET A 139 -0.15 3.17 -3.80
CA MET A 139 0.58 2.06 -3.20
C MET A 139 1.59 1.46 -4.17
N ILE A 140 2.60 0.79 -3.64
CA ILE A 140 3.54 -0.02 -4.42
C ILE A 140 3.42 -1.45 -3.93
N LEU A 141 2.91 -2.32 -4.80
CA LEU A 141 2.83 -3.76 -4.57
C LEU A 141 4.23 -4.38 -4.77
N PRO A 142 4.61 -5.39 -3.97
CA PRO A 142 5.83 -6.15 -4.20
C PRO A 142 5.85 -6.82 -5.60
N PRO A 143 7.01 -6.87 -6.28
CA PRO A 143 8.26 -6.25 -5.87
C PRO A 143 8.26 -4.72 -6.07
N PHE A 144 7.72 -4.18 -7.17
CA PHE A 144 7.76 -2.72 -7.47
C PHE A 144 6.63 -2.25 -8.41
N THR A 145 5.39 -2.70 -8.21
CA THR A 145 4.27 -2.32 -9.09
C THR A 145 3.45 -1.18 -8.47
N PRO A 146 3.52 0.05 -9.02
CA PRO A 146 2.72 1.16 -8.50
C PRO A 146 1.24 0.99 -8.86
N ILE A 147 0.36 1.40 -7.95
CA ILE A 147 -1.10 1.43 -8.12
C ILE A 147 -1.61 2.78 -7.62
N GLN A 148 -2.46 3.44 -8.41
CA GLN A 148 -3.13 4.67 -8.01
C GLN A 148 -4.65 4.50 -8.11
N THR A 149 -5.36 4.76 -7.01
CA THR A 149 -6.80 4.54 -6.95
C THR A 149 -7.48 5.52 -6.00
N THR A 150 -8.77 5.78 -6.26
CA THR A 150 -9.66 6.41 -5.28
C THR A 150 -10.45 5.31 -4.57
N ALA A 151 -10.50 5.35 -3.24
CA ALA A 151 -11.23 4.40 -2.41
C ALA A 151 -12.21 5.10 -1.49
N ARG A 152 -13.42 4.58 -1.35
CA ARG A 152 -14.43 5.06 -0.41
C ARG A 152 -14.34 4.30 0.90
N VAL A 153 -14.29 5.01 2.02
CA VAL A 153 -14.34 4.44 3.37
C VAL A 153 -15.72 3.82 3.59
N ILE A 154 -15.75 2.53 3.93
CA ILE A 154 -16.96 1.77 4.28
C ILE A 154 -17.04 1.45 5.77
N ARG A 155 -15.91 1.56 6.48
CA ARG A 155 -15.82 1.38 7.94
C ARG A 155 -14.59 2.08 8.48
N SER A 156 -14.74 2.78 9.60
CA SER A 156 -13.63 3.24 10.45
C SER A 156 -13.96 2.88 11.90
N SER A 157 -13.15 2.04 12.53
CA SER A 157 -13.36 1.62 13.92
C SER A 157 -12.06 1.61 14.70
N LEU A 158 -12.11 1.91 16.00
CA LEU A 158 -10.93 1.84 16.87
C LEU A 158 -10.34 0.41 16.82
N ALA A 159 -9.05 0.31 16.53
CA ALA A 159 -8.34 -0.96 16.47
C ALA A 159 -8.16 -1.54 17.87
N LYS A 160 -7.77 -2.83 17.93
CA LYS A 160 -7.60 -3.56 19.19
C LYS A 160 -6.52 -2.98 20.10
N ASP A 161 -5.57 -2.23 19.53
CA ASP A 161 -4.53 -1.53 20.27
C ASP A 161 -5.02 -0.30 21.03
N GLY A 162 -6.23 0.20 20.71
CA GLY A 162 -6.82 1.40 21.29
C GLY A 162 -6.17 2.71 20.83
N VAL A 163 -5.23 2.67 19.89
CA VAL A 163 -4.44 3.83 19.44
C VAL A 163 -4.72 4.17 17.99
N GLN A 164 -4.86 3.15 17.14
CA GLN A 164 -5.10 3.32 15.70
C GLN A 164 -6.56 2.99 15.34
N TYR A 165 -6.94 3.31 14.11
CA TYR A 165 -8.24 2.99 13.54
C TYR A 165 -8.07 1.97 12.42
N ASP A 166 -8.83 0.88 12.48
CA ASP A 166 -9.03 -0.05 11.38
C ASP A 166 -9.93 0.60 10.34
N ILE A 167 -9.34 0.85 9.17
CA ILE A 167 -10.01 1.46 8.02
C ILE A 167 -10.27 0.36 7.01
N ALA A 168 -11.54 0.19 6.63
CA ALA A 168 -11.91 -0.61 5.46
C ALA A 168 -12.45 0.31 4.38
N SER A 169 -11.96 0.12 3.15
CA SER A 169 -12.33 0.92 1.99
C SER A 169 -12.60 0.06 0.76
N GLU A 170 -13.46 0.53 -0.13
CA GLU A 170 -13.74 -0.06 -1.44
C GLU A 170 -13.22 0.84 -2.55
N TYR A 171 -12.61 0.28 -3.61
CA TYR A 171 -12.16 1.11 -4.73
C TYR A 171 -13.36 1.66 -5.48
N THR A 172 -13.37 2.97 -5.70
CA THR A 172 -14.37 3.66 -6.53
C THR A 172 -13.83 3.94 -7.93
N GLU A 173 -12.51 4.17 -8.03
CA GLU A 173 -11.84 4.49 -9.29
C GLU A 173 -10.48 3.77 -9.32
N ILE A 174 -10.34 2.76 -10.17
CA ILE A 174 -9.09 2.07 -10.44
C ILE A 174 -8.97 1.88 -11.94
N SER A 175 -7.76 2.08 -12.50
CA SER A 175 -7.55 1.82 -13.93
C SER A 175 -7.65 0.32 -14.20
N PRO A 176 -8.09 -0.12 -15.39
CA PRO A 176 -8.12 -1.55 -15.73
C PRO A 176 -6.76 -2.23 -15.58
N ASP A 177 -5.69 -1.53 -15.99
CA ASP A 177 -4.32 -2.03 -15.89
C ASP A 177 -3.89 -2.19 -14.42
N ASP A 178 -4.14 -1.19 -13.57
CA ASP A 178 -3.84 -1.27 -12.14
C ASP A 178 -4.66 -2.37 -11.45
N GLN A 179 -5.93 -2.52 -11.84
CA GLN A 179 -6.79 -3.56 -11.32
C GLN A 179 -6.28 -4.95 -11.70
N GLU A 180 -5.83 -5.15 -12.94
CA GLU A 180 -5.22 -6.40 -13.38
C GLU A 180 -3.93 -6.71 -12.62
N HIS A 181 -3.05 -5.71 -12.44
CA HIS A 181 -1.83 -5.85 -11.63
C HIS A 181 -2.14 -6.26 -10.19
N LEU A 182 -3.14 -5.62 -9.57
CA LEU A 182 -3.58 -5.95 -8.22
C LEU A 182 -4.12 -7.37 -8.13
N ILE A 183 -4.99 -7.78 -9.06
CA ILE A 183 -5.56 -9.13 -9.08
C ILE A 183 -4.45 -10.18 -9.25
N ARG A 184 -3.52 -9.95 -10.19
CA ARG A 184 -2.37 -10.84 -10.42
C ARG A 184 -1.53 -10.98 -9.16
N HIS A 185 -1.26 -9.88 -8.47
CA HIS A 185 -0.53 -9.86 -7.21
C HIS A 185 -1.23 -10.68 -6.12
N ILE A 186 -2.55 -10.51 -5.97
CA ILE A 186 -3.36 -11.26 -4.98
C ILE A 186 -3.28 -12.76 -5.25
N ILE A 187 -3.49 -13.17 -6.51
CA ILE A 187 -3.45 -14.59 -6.91
C ILE A 187 -2.05 -15.18 -6.67
N HIS A 188 -1.00 -14.46 -7.04
CA HIS A 188 0.38 -14.92 -6.86
C HIS A 188 0.72 -15.09 -5.38
N THR A 189 0.40 -14.10 -4.56
CA THR A 189 0.64 -14.13 -3.10
C THR A 189 -0.11 -15.28 -2.42
N GLN A 190 -1.36 -15.54 -2.84
CA GLN A 190 -2.12 -16.70 -2.35
C GLN A 190 -1.47 -18.03 -2.73
N ALA A 191 -1.05 -18.16 -3.99
CA ALA A 191 -0.40 -19.38 -4.48
C ALA A 191 0.89 -19.68 -3.72
N GLU A 192 1.73 -18.68 -3.47
CA GLU A 192 2.97 -18.82 -2.71
C GLU A 192 2.71 -19.25 -1.25
N ARG A 193 1.68 -18.68 -0.61
CA ARG A 193 1.29 -19.10 0.75
C ARG A 193 0.83 -20.55 0.83
N LEU A 194 0.07 -21.01 -0.17
CA LEU A 194 -0.38 -22.40 -0.24
C LEU A 194 0.81 -23.37 -0.42
N ARG A 195 1.81 -22.97 -1.21
CA ARG A 195 3.05 -23.76 -1.40
C ARG A 195 3.86 -23.85 -0.13
N GLY A 196 4.09 -22.71 0.56
CA GLY A 196 4.85 -22.67 1.81
C GLY A 196 4.23 -23.47 2.96
N ARG A 197 2.89 -23.62 3.00
CA ARG A 197 2.21 -24.47 4.00
C ARG A 197 2.38 -25.97 3.75
N ARG A 198 2.47 -26.39 2.49
CA ARG A 198 2.65 -27.80 2.13
C ARG A 198 4.07 -28.28 2.41
N SER A 199 5.09 -27.45 2.21
CA SER A 199 6.47 -27.79 2.55
C SER A 199 6.67 -27.96 4.06
N GLN A 200 6.08 -27.10 4.90
CA GLN A 200 6.17 -27.21 6.36
C GLN A 200 5.40 -28.38 6.97
N SER A 201 4.39 -28.91 6.27
CA SER A 201 3.58 -30.05 6.74
C SER A 201 4.15 -31.41 6.33
N GLY A 202 5.14 -31.45 5.44
CA GLY A 202 5.81 -32.68 4.99
C GLY A 202 7.10 -33.03 5.75
N GLU A 203 7.50 -32.21 6.73
CA GLU A 203 8.68 -32.39 7.59
C GLU A 203 8.33 -32.81 9.03
N ARG A 204 7.11 -33.30 9.27
CA ARG A 204 6.68 -33.83 10.58
C ARG A 204 6.32 -35.30 10.52
#